data_AF-L9VZR4-F1
#
_entry.id   AF-L9VZR4-F1
#
_cell.length_a   1.000
_cell.length_b   1.000
_cell.length_c   1.000
_cell.angle_alpha   90.00
_cell.angle_beta   90.00
_cell.angle_gamma   90.00
#
_symmetry.space_group_name_H-M   'P 1'
#
loop_
_entity.id
_entity.type
_entity.pdbx_description
1 polymer ?
#
loop_
_entity_poly.entity_id
_entity_poly.type
_entity_poly.pdbx_seq_one_letter_code
_entity_poly.pdbx_strand_id
1 'polypeptide(L)'
;MVEHAQDRLTDQGYPVADGIMLNGFSASGNFVDRFTMLHPDRVLSVTAGGLNGMAILPLEEAEGHTLPYHVGIADVAELTDEPVDLDALDEVNQFLYMGAEDNNDTIPYSDAWTDDELRQIALEVYGDDMIEERFPRCQEAYQEAGVEAQFRVYEDAGHTPQPAIDDVVAFHRRSLEGKDVSEFGQTIRATPEFELTPKNPTVGDTVELNASSSTGGTSDITNYLWEFGTGDTAVGETVTYTYEDAGEQLITLTVILENGSEREFTDRVTVTETDDVSAEDEKDNDETDTDSVVNHTEDDETGIEGEIDVDSEADNTTGDETGMDDETNDVSDDDGSPGFGVVGALAGLGGVGYLLKHGLLDNTE
;
A
#
# COMPACT_ATOMS: atom_id res chain seq x y z
N MET A 1 -21.33 24.47 14.79
CA MET A 1 -20.39 24.44 15.94
C MET A 1 -19.32 25.53 15.79
N VAL A 2 -18.60 25.55 14.67
CA VAL A 2 -17.49 26.47 14.38
C VAL A 2 -17.89 27.94 14.52
N GLU A 3 -18.95 28.37 13.84
CA GLU A 3 -19.46 29.76 13.92
C GLU A 3 -19.75 30.19 15.36
N HIS A 4 -20.47 29.36 16.11
CA HIS A 4 -20.77 29.64 17.52
C HIS A 4 -19.50 29.74 18.38
N ALA A 5 -18.45 28.95 18.09
CA ALA A 5 -17.18 29.07 18.80
C ALA A 5 -16.43 30.36 18.43
N GLN A 6 -16.40 30.70 17.14
CA GLN A 6 -15.79 31.94 16.63
C GLN A 6 -16.50 33.19 17.17
N ASP A 7 -17.83 33.19 17.22
CA ASP A 7 -18.65 34.26 17.80
C ASP A 7 -18.30 34.45 19.27
N ARG A 8 -18.25 33.37 20.05
CA ARG A 8 -17.92 33.43 21.49
C ARG A 8 -16.50 33.91 21.76
N LEU A 9 -15.55 33.63 20.87
CA LEU A 9 -14.17 34.10 20.97
C LEU A 9 -14.07 35.58 20.60
N THR A 10 -14.78 35.98 19.54
CA THR A 10 -14.88 37.37 19.08
C THR A 10 -15.52 38.24 20.16
N ASP A 11 -16.59 37.78 20.80
CA ASP A 11 -17.26 38.43 21.93
C ASP A 11 -16.33 38.63 23.13
N GLN A 12 -15.33 37.75 23.29
CA GLN A 12 -14.29 37.85 24.31
C GLN A 12 -13.07 38.69 23.86
N GLY A 13 -13.09 39.24 22.64
CA GLY A 13 -12.03 40.07 22.08
C GLY A 13 -10.84 39.31 21.52
N TYR A 14 -10.96 37.99 21.32
CA TYR A 14 -9.94 37.20 20.65
C TYR A 14 -10.06 37.34 19.13
N PRO A 15 -8.96 37.54 18.40
CA PRO A 15 -8.99 37.51 16.94
C PRO A 15 -9.33 36.09 16.49
N VAL A 16 -10.20 35.96 15.47
CA VAL A 16 -10.55 34.69 14.83
C VAL A 16 -10.15 34.73 13.37
N ALA A 17 -9.66 33.60 12.85
CA ALA A 17 -9.32 33.42 11.44
C ALA A 17 -10.48 32.77 10.67
N ASP A 18 -10.43 32.89 9.34
CA ASP A 18 -11.24 32.09 8.44
C ASP A 18 -10.65 30.67 8.42
N GLY A 19 -11.42 29.69 8.86
CA GLY A 19 -11.00 28.29 9.01
C GLY A 19 -10.51 27.90 10.40
N ILE A 20 -10.45 26.59 10.66
CA ILE A 20 -10.01 26.00 11.93
C ILE A 20 -8.81 25.08 11.75
N MET A 21 -8.02 24.94 12.80
CA MET A 21 -7.03 23.88 12.92
C MET A 21 -7.57 22.79 13.84
N LEU A 22 -7.43 21.54 13.41
CA LEU A 22 -7.91 20.39 14.15
C LEU A 22 -6.74 19.48 14.53
N ASN A 23 -6.74 18.99 15.75
CA ASN A 23 -5.82 17.94 16.18
C ASN A 23 -6.60 16.87 16.94
N GLY A 24 -6.38 15.62 16.55
CA GLY A 24 -6.99 14.45 17.17
C GLY A 24 -6.02 13.30 17.30
N PHE A 25 -6.21 12.50 18.34
CA PHE A 25 -5.52 11.22 18.54
C PHE A 25 -6.54 10.14 18.91
N SER A 26 -6.32 8.90 18.45
CA SER A 26 -7.21 7.75 18.68
C SER A 26 -8.62 8.02 18.12
N ALA A 27 -9.68 7.79 18.89
CA ALA A 27 -11.06 8.10 18.49
C ALA A 27 -11.25 9.56 18.03
N SER A 28 -10.54 10.52 18.65
CA SER A 28 -10.60 11.92 18.22
C SER A 28 -9.81 12.20 16.94
N GLY A 29 -8.82 11.36 16.60
CA GLY A 29 -8.12 11.35 15.31
C GLY A 29 -9.08 11.00 14.18
N ASN A 30 -9.79 9.86 14.33
CA ASN A 30 -10.84 9.45 13.41
C ASN A 30 -11.93 10.52 13.23
N PHE A 31 -12.29 11.22 14.31
CA PHE A 31 -13.25 12.32 14.23
C PHE A 31 -12.74 13.48 13.36
N VAL A 32 -11.51 13.97 13.59
CA VAL A 32 -11.01 15.14 12.85
C VAL A 32 -10.70 14.80 11.38
N ASP A 33 -10.30 13.56 11.11
CA ASP A 33 -10.12 13.00 9.77
C ASP A 33 -11.45 13.05 8.98
N ARG A 34 -12.51 12.42 9.52
CA ARG A 34 -13.84 12.41 8.90
C ARG A 34 -14.48 13.79 8.83
N PHE A 35 -14.27 14.63 9.85
CA PHE A 35 -14.77 16.01 9.83
C PHE A 35 -14.13 16.80 8.69
N THR A 36 -12.83 16.60 8.45
CA THR A 36 -12.11 17.28 7.36
C THR A 36 -12.60 16.81 6.00
N MET A 37 -12.82 15.50 5.82
CA MET A 37 -13.41 14.93 4.60
C MET A 37 -14.78 15.53 4.27
N LEU A 38 -15.64 15.73 5.29
CA LEU A 38 -17.00 16.25 5.11
C LEU A 38 -17.08 17.78 5.03
N HIS A 39 -16.09 18.50 5.56
CA HIS A 39 -16.11 19.96 5.68
C HIS A 39 -14.74 20.60 5.35
N PRO A 40 -14.13 20.28 4.19
CA PRO A 40 -12.80 20.76 3.86
C PRO A 40 -12.73 22.30 3.77
N ASP A 41 -13.83 22.94 3.34
CA ASP A 41 -14.01 24.40 3.27
C ASP A 41 -13.82 25.13 4.61
N ARG A 42 -13.89 24.39 5.73
CA ARG A 42 -13.78 24.95 7.09
C ARG A 42 -12.42 24.70 7.72
N VAL A 43 -11.59 23.83 7.16
CA VAL A 43 -10.37 23.34 7.82
C VAL A 43 -9.15 23.92 7.12
N LEU A 44 -8.29 24.60 7.87
CA LEU A 44 -7.02 25.10 7.36
C LEU A 44 -5.92 24.02 7.41
N SER A 45 -5.94 23.25 8.49
CA SER A 45 -4.99 22.15 8.69
C SER A 45 -5.50 21.16 9.72
N VAL A 46 -5.22 19.88 9.53
CA VAL A 46 -5.61 18.81 10.45
C VAL A 46 -4.43 17.90 10.76
N THR A 47 -4.30 17.51 12.02
CA THR A 47 -3.44 16.40 12.44
C THR A 47 -4.29 15.29 13.06
N ALA A 48 -4.09 14.05 12.61
CA ALA A 48 -4.86 12.92 13.08
C ALA A 48 -3.95 11.71 13.34
N GLY A 49 -3.86 11.30 14.61
CA GLY A 49 -3.00 10.22 15.05
C GLY A 49 -3.75 8.99 15.56
N GLY A 50 -3.13 7.82 15.51
CA GLY A 50 -3.70 6.60 16.12
C GLY A 50 -5.03 6.20 15.48
N LEU A 51 -5.10 6.28 14.15
CA LEU A 51 -6.28 6.11 13.30
C LEU A 51 -6.72 4.65 13.11
N ASN A 52 -6.07 3.70 13.78
CA ASN A 52 -6.22 2.26 13.48
C ASN A 52 -5.80 1.85 12.06
N GLY A 53 -5.01 2.70 11.39
CA GLY A 53 -4.68 2.55 9.97
C GLY A 53 -5.87 2.80 9.03
N MET A 54 -6.98 3.36 9.53
CA MET A 54 -8.23 3.52 8.78
C MET A 54 -8.60 5.01 8.60
N ALA A 55 -7.68 5.79 8.05
CA ALA A 55 -8.08 7.11 7.53
C ALA A 55 -9.16 6.91 6.47
N ILE A 56 -10.20 7.74 6.45
CA ILE A 56 -11.28 7.60 5.47
C ILE A 56 -10.72 7.75 4.05
N LEU A 57 -11.06 6.82 3.15
CA LEU A 57 -10.53 6.80 1.80
C LEU A 57 -11.27 7.85 0.94
N PRO A 58 -10.58 8.79 0.28
CA PRO A 58 -11.20 9.74 -0.66
C PRO A 58 -11.61 9.08 -1.99
N LEU A 59 -12.19 7.87 -1.92
CA LEU A 59 -12.54 7.02 -3.06
C LEU A 59 -13.98 6.53 -2.93
N GLU A 60 -14.65 6.37 -4.07
CA GLU A 60 -15.97 5.73 -4.13
C GLU A 60 -15.88 4.21 -4.30
N GLU A 61 -14.79 3.71 -4.89
CA GLU A 61 -14.57 2.29 -5.15
C GLU A 61 -13.09 1.90 -4.94
N ALA A 62 -12.84 0.71 -4.40
CA ALA A 62 -11.52 0.10 -4.30
C ALA A 62 -11.63 -1.43 -4.17
N GLU A 63 -10.64 -2.17 -4.68
CA GLU A 63 -10.60 -3.65 -4.59
C GLU A 63 -11.87 -4.35 -5.10
N GLY A 64 -12.61 -3.72 -6.03
CA GLY A 64 -13.87 -4.25 -6.56
C GLY A 64 -15.10 -4.01 -5.66
N HIS A 65 -14.95 -3.24 -4.58
CA HIS A 65 -16.03 -2.83 -3.69
C HIS A 65 -16.40 -1.36 -3.90
N THR A 66 -17.70 -1.06 -3.82
CA THR A 66 -18.16 0.28 -3.50
C THR A 66 -17.83 0.60 -2.04
N LEU A 67 -17.46 1.83 -1.74
CA LEU A 67 -16.97 2.25 -0.42
C LEU A 67 -17.93 3.25 0.25
N PRO A 68 -18.93 2.77 1.01
CA PRO A 68 -19.79 3.62 1.82
C PRO A 68 -19.02 4.35 2.93
N TYR A 69 -19.61 5.43 3.43
CA TYR A 69 -19.19 6.08 4.64
C TYR A 69 -19.27 5.09 5.82
N HIS A 70 -18.23 4.93 6.64
CA HIS A 70 -17.06 5.78 6.78
C HIS A 70 -15.76 5.17 6.24
N VAL A 71 -15.85 4.13 5.39
CA VAL A 71 -14.69 3.54 4.71
C VAL A 71 -14.26 4.41 3.54
N GLY A 72 -15.22 4.81 2.70
CA GLY A 72 -15.01 5.75 1.60
C GLY A 72 -16.10 6.81 1.51
N ILE A 73 -16.31 7.34 0.31
CA ILE A 73 -17.17 8.51 0.08
C ILE A 73 -18.38 8.23 -0.83
N ALA A 74 -18.63 6.98 -1.21
CA ALA A 74 -19.58 6.61 -2.27
C ALA A 74 -21.04 7.05 -2.02
N ASP A 75 -21.48 7.04 -0.77
CA ASP A 75 -22.85 7.40 -0.36
C ASP A 75 -22.92 8.74 0.37
N VAL A 76 -21.81 9.47 0.50
CA VAL A 76 -21.77 10.74 1.25
C VAL A 76 -22.76 11.75 0.67
N ALA A 77 -22.82 11.89 -0.66
CA ALA A 77 -23.75 12.80 -1.31
C ALA A 77 -25.23 12.47 -1.01
N GLU A 78 -25.57 11.19 -0.84
CA GLU A 78 -26.92 10.77 -0.44
C GLU A 78 -27.18 11.07 1.04
N LEU A 79 -26.17 10.90 1.90
CA LEU A 79 -26.27 11.10 3.35
C LEU A 79 -26.32 12.58 3.75
N THR A 80 -25.66 13.46 3.00
CA THR A 80 -25.44 14.88 3.37
C THR A 80 -26.09 15.88 2.42
N ASP A 81 -26.67 15.44 1.30
CA ASP A 81 -27.10 16.25 0.16
C ASP A 81 -25.94 16.96 -0.60
N GLU A 82 -24.69 16.72 -0.23
CA GLU A 82 -23.50 17.35 -0.82
C GLU A 82 -22.36 16.32 -1.01
N PRO A 83 -21.81 16.14 -2.22
CA PRO A 83 -20.65 15.27 -2.41
C PRO A 83 -19.42 15.84 -1.71
N VAL A 84 -18.42 14.99 -1.46
CA VAL A 84 -17.12 15.44 -0.98
C VAL A 84 -16.45 16.32 -2.05
N ASP A 85 -15.99 17.50 -1.64
CA ASP A 85 -15.22 18.41 -2.50
C ASP A 85 -13.73 18.07 -2.40
N LEU A 86 -13.25 17.23 -3.32
CA LEU A 86 -11.85 16.77 -3.34
C LEU A 86 -10.87 17.91 -3.66
N ASP A 87 -11.27 18.89 -4.48
CA ASP A 87 -10.43 20.06 -4.77
C ASP A 87 -10.24 20.90 -3.50
N ALA A 88 -11.31 21.11 -2.72
CA ALA A 88 -11.20 21.80 -1.43
C ALA A 88 -10.42 20.97 -0.40
N LEU A 89 -10.52 19.64 -0.45
CA LEU A 89 -9.79 18.74 0.45
C LEU A 89 -8.28 18.77 0.20
N ASP A 90 -7.86 18.81 -1.08
CA ASP A 90 -6.44 18.93 -1.48
C ASP A 90 -5.79 20.21 -0.94
N GLU A 91 -6.56 21.30 -0.81
CA GLU A 91 -6.08 22.57 -0.24
C GLU A 91 -5.92 22.52 1.30
N VAL A 92 -6.44 21.49 1.98
CA VAL A 92 -6.27 21.32 3.42
C VAL A 92 -4.92 20.69 3.70
N ASN A 93 -4.09 21.36 4.52
CA ASN A 93 -2.86 20.73 5.01
C ASN A 93 -3.21 19.57 5.97
N GLN A 94 -2.96 18.34 5.55
CA GLN A 94 -3.27 17.13 6.33
C GLN A 94 -1.99 16.43 6.83
N PHE A 95 -1.94 16.08 8.12
CA PHE A 95 -0.88 15.26 8.70
C PHE A 95 -1.44 14.09 9.50
N LEU A 96 -1.39 12.91 8.88
CA LEU A 96 -1.89 11.65 9.42
C LEU A 96 -0.69 10.83 9.95
N TYR A 97 -0.80 10.28 11.15
CA TYR A 97 0.30 9.53 11.74
C TYR A 97 -0.09 8.33 12.59
N MET A 98 0.82 7.37 12.65
CA MET A 98 0.69 6.14 13.42
C MET A 98 1.99 5.84 14.19
N GLY A 99 1.89 5.10 15.28
CA GLY A 99 3.05 4.45 15.88
C GLY A 99 3.27 3.07 15.27
N ALA A 100 4.51 2.67 14.99
CA ALA A 100 4.83 1.38 14.38
C ALA A 100 4.40 0.18 15.23
N GLU A 101 4.31 0.34 16.56
CA GLU A 101 3.90 -0.68 17.51
C GLU A 101 2.44 -0.51 17.98
N ASP A 102 1.66 0.37 17.33
CA ASP A 102 0.27 0.59 17.68
C ASP A 102 -0.59 -0.63 17.31
N ASN A 103 -1.18 -1.27 18.31
CA ASN A 103 -2.01 -2.47 18.18
C ASN A 103 -3.44 -2.26 18.67
N ASN A 104 -3.89 -1.01 18.80
CA ASN A 104 -5.23 -0.67 19.30
C ASN A 104 -6.33 -0.93 18.25
N ASP A 105 -6.32 -2.08 17.60
CA ASP A 105 -7.17 -2.37 16.44
C ASP A 105 -8.65 -2.46 16.81
N THR A 106 -9.51 -1.83 16.01
CA THR A 106 -10.97 -1.83 16.18
C THR A 106 -11.71 -2.65 15.12
N ILE A 107 -11.08 -2.98 13.99
CA ILE A 107 -11.75 -3.71 12.90
C ILE A 107 -12.22 -5.13 13.28
N PRO A 108 -11.50 -5.91 14.13
CA PRO A 108 -11.91 -7.28 14.44
C PRO A 108 -13.13 -7.33 15.38
N TYR A 109 -13.47 -6.21 16.02
CA TYR A 109 -14.51 -6.13 17.03
C TYR A 109 -15.82 -5.66 16.40
N SER A 110 -16.78 -6.58 16.23
CA SER A 110 -18.06 -6.30 15.57
C SER A 110 -18.89 -5.20 16.24
N ASP A 111 -18.70 -4.94 17.53
CA ASP A 111 -19.40 -3.88 18.28
C ASP A 111 -18.89 -2.47 17.95
N ALA A 112 -17.74 -2.35 17.28
CA ALA A 112 -17.24 -1.10 16.73
C ALA A 112 -17.88 -0.73 15.37
N TRP A 113 -18.65 -1.64 14.76
CA TRP A 113 -19.23 -1.49 13.43
C TRP A 113 -20.75 -1.52 13.47
N THR A 114 -21.37 -0.69 12.64
CA THR A 114 -22.84 -0.63 12.51
C THR A 114 -23.40 -1.77 11.69
N ASP A 115 -22.58 -2.35 10.82
CA ASP A 115 -22.96 -3.37 9.85
C ASP A 115 -21.77 -4.30 9.53
N ASP A 116 -22.03 -5.61 9.49
CA ASP A 116 -21.00 -6.63 9.25
C ASP A 116 -20.49 -6.64 7.80
N GLU A 117 -21.30 -6.24 6.83
CA GLU A 117 -20.90 -6.12 5.42
C GLU A 117 -19.89 -4.97 5.28
N LEU A 118 -20.17 -3.82 5.89
CA LEU A 118 -19.22 -2.69 5.88
C LEU A 118 -17.89 -3.04 6.56
N ARG A 119 -17.93 -3.81 7.65
CA ARG A 119 -16.72 -4.30 8.32
C ARG A 119 -15.91 -5.23 7.42
N GLN A 120 -16.59 -6.11 6.68
CA GLN A 120 -15.93 -7.01 5.73
C GLN A 120 -15.28 -6.24 4.57
N ILE A 121 -15.98 -5.24 4.01
CA ILE A 121 -15.42 -4.35 3.00
C ILE A 121 -14.17 -3.65 3.55
N ALA A 122 -14.22 -3.15 4.79
CA ALA A 122 -13.07 -2.50 5.41
C ALA A 122 -11.86 -3.45 5.52
N LEU A 123 -12.06 -4.71 5.90
CA LEU A 123 -10.99 -5.72 5.95
C LEU A 123 -10.41 -6.00 4.56
N GLU A 124 -11.26 -6.19 3.55
CA GLU A 124 -10.84 -6.51 2.18
C GLU A 124 -10.13 -5.34 1.49
N VAL A 125 -10.52 -4.11 1.80
CA VAL A 125 -9.98 -2.90 1.18
C VAL A 125 -8.73 -2.39 1.90
N TYR A 126 -8.77 -2.26 3.23
CA TYR A 126 -7.62 -1.75 3.99
C TYR A 126 -6.54 -2.82 4.19
N GLY A 127 -6.93 -4.08 4.41
CA GLY A 127 -6.04 -5.17 4.81
C GLY A 127 -6.12 -5.49 6.31
N ASP A 128 -5.38 -6.50 6.72
CA ASP A 128 -5.40 -7.08 8.06
C ASP A 128 -4.47 -6.35 9.03
N ASP A 129 -3.30 -5.89 8.59
CA ASP A 129 -2.32 -5.23 9.46
C ASP A 129 -2.42 -3.70 9.42
N MET A 130 -2.59 -3.07 10.60
CA MET A 130 -2.79 -1.63 10.72
C MET A 130 -1.66 -0.79 10.11
N ILE A 131 -0.41 -1.25 10.20
CA ILE A 131 0.78 -0.48 9.85
C ILE A 131 1.35 -0.92 8.50
N GLU A 132 1.37 -2.22 8.21
CA GLU A 132 1.98 -2.78 7.00
C GLU A 132 1.06 -2.77 5.78
N GLU A 133 -0.26 -2.75 6.03
CA GLU A 133 -1.29 -2.84 4.99
C GLU A 133 -2.21 -1.62 5.01
N ARG A 134 -2.93 -1.39 6.11
CA ARG A 134 -4.03 -0.40 6.13
C ARG A 134 -3.56 1.04 5.97
N PHE A 135 -2.58 1.46 6.77
CA PHE A 135 -2.09 2.83 6.71
C PHE A 135 -1.40 3.13 5.35
N PRO A 136 -0.58 2.23 4.79
CA PRO A 136 -0.11 2.30 3.40
C PRO A 136 -1.23 2.40 2.37
N ARG A 137 -2.29 1.59 2.49
CA ARG A 137 -3.46 1.67 1.61
C ARG A 137 -4.12 3.05 1.67
N CYS A 138 -4.20 3.67 2.85
CA CYS A 138 -4.69 5.04 2.99
C CYS A 138 -3.81 6.02 2.21
N GLN A 139 -2.48 5.94 2.34
CA GLN A 139 -1.57 6.81 1.59
C GLN A 139 -1.77 6.66 0.08
N GLU A 140 -1.92 5.44 -0.42
CA GLU A 140 -2.20 5.17 -1.83
C GLU A 140 -3.54 5.77 -2.26
N ALA A 141 -4.60 5.60 -1.46
CA ALA A 141 -5.92 6.13 -1.80
C ALA A 141 -5.92 7.67 -1.93
N TYR A 142 -5.18 8.35 -1.06
CA TYR A 142 -5.00 9.80 -1.14
C TYR A 142 -4.27 10.21 -2.43
N GLN A 143 -3.21 9.47 -2.80
CA GLN A 143 -2.49 9.69 -4.05
C GLN A 143 -3.37 9.42 -5.28
N GLU A 144 -4.17 8.34 -5.26
CA GLU A 144 -5.14 7.97 -6.30
C GLU A 144 -6.22 9.05 -6.49
N ALA A 145 -6.69 9.64 -5.39
CA ALA A 145 -7.67 10.71 -5.41
C ALA A 145 -7.08 12.08 -5.78
N GLY A 146 -5.75 12.21 -5.85
CA GLY A 146 -5.08 13.49 -6.09
C GLY A 146 -5.19 14.46 -4.92
N VAL A 147 -5.26 13.95 -3.68
CA VAL A 147 -5.34 14.73 -2.44
C VAL A 147 -4.00 14.68 -1.72
N GLU A 148 -3.35 15.83 -1.55
CA GLU A 148 -2.08 15.93 -0.81
C GLU A 148 -2.30 15.75 0.70
N ALA A 149 -1.66 14.73 1.26
CA ALA A 149 -1.60 14.51 2.71
C ALA A 149 -0.27 13.92 3.14
N GLN A 150 0.18 14.32 4.32
CA GLN A 150 1.42 13.86 4.91
C GLN A 150 1.12 12.64 5.77
N PHE A 151 1.77 11.51 5.46
CA PHE A 151 1.67 10.28 6.24
C PHE A 151 2.98 10.01 6.94
N ARG A 152 2.93 9.59 8.21
CA ARG A 152 4.12 9.22 8.96
C ARG A 152 3.88 8.09 9.94
N VAL A 153 4.83 7.17 9.99
CA VAL A 153 4.92 6.15 11.04
C VAL A 153 6.10 6.51 11.92
N TYR A 154 5.88 6.51 13.23
CA TYR A 154 6.92 6.70 14.23
C TYR A 154 7.40 5.35 14.75
N GLU A 155 8.66 5.04 14.51
CA GLU A 155 9.35 3.87 15.06
C GLU A 155 9.35 3.87 16.60
N ASP A 156 9.40 2.68 17.19
CA ASP A 156 9.43 2.45 18.65
C ASP A 156 8.25 3.11 19.41
N ALA A 157 7.11 3.34 18.73
CA ALA A 157 5.94 3.99 19.31
C ALA A 157 4.70 3.11 19.21
N GLY A 158 4.06 2.86 20.35
CA GLY A 158 2.73 2.23 20.43
C GLY A 158 1.58 3.21 20.25
N HIS A 159 0.44 2.94 20.89
CA HIS A 159 -0.75 3.82 20.87
C HIS A 159 -0.55 5.11 21.71
N THR A 160 0.28 6.03 21.21
CA THR A 160 0.57 7.31 21.88
C THR A 160 0.88 8.44 20.89
N PRO A 161 0.45 9.69 21.16
CA PRO A 161 0.83 10.84 20.33
C PRO A 161 2.23 11.36 20.63
N GLN A 162 2.89 10.87 21.69
CA GLN A 162 4.09 11.47 22.26
C GLN A 162 5.23 11.76 21.26
N PRO A 163 5.61 10.86 20.33
CA PRO A 163 6.68 11.16 19.38
C PRO A 163 6.30 12.22 18.34
N ALA A 164 5.00 12.44 18.11
CA ALA A 164 4.49 13.34 17.09
C ALA A 164 4.25 14.78 17.59
N ILE A 165 4.32 15.04 18.90
CA ILE A 165 3.88 16.33 19.47
C ILE A 165 4.62 17.52 18.85
N ASP A 166 5.93 17.44 18.71
CA ASP A 166 6.73 18.55 18.15
C ASP A 166 6.43 18.76 16.66
N ASP A 167 6.25 17.67 15.92
CA ASP A 167 5.90 17.70 14.50
C ASP A 167 4.50 18.27 14.28
N VAL A 168 3.51 17.85 15.08
CA VAL A 168 2.14 18.40 15.06
C VAL A 168 2.15 19.92 15.26
N VAL A 169 2.91 20.42 16.24
CA VAL A 169 3.02 21.86 16.50
C VAL A 169 3.73 22.58 15.34
N ALA A 170 4.78 21.99 14.80
CA ALA A 170 5.53 22.55 13.68
C ALA A 170 4.68 22.59 12.40
N PHE A 171 3.94 21.51 12.12
CA PHE A 171 3.05 21.34 10.98
C PHE A 171 1.97 22.43 10.94
N HIS A 172 1.23 22.60 12.04
CA HIS A 172 0.22 23.66 12.13
C HIS A 172 0.81 25.06 12.01
N ARG A 173 2.00 25.30 12.60
CA ARG A 173 2.67 26.61 12.46
C ARG A 173 3.03 26.89 11.00
N ARG A 174 3.54 25.91 10.27
CA ARG A 174 3.88 26.07 8.84
C ARG A 174 2.65 26.25 7.98
N SER A 175 1.58 25.51 8.26
CA SER A 175 0.27 25.66 7.61
C SER A 175 -0.26 27.10 7.76
N LEU A 176 -0.21 27.66 8.97
CA LEU A 176 -0.60 29.07 9.23
C LEU A 176 0.25 30.10 8.49
N GLU A 177 1.50 29.75 8.20
CA GLU A 177 2.46 30.60 7.50
C GLU A 177 2.37 30.45 5.97
N GLY A 178 1.53 29.53 5.46
CA GLY A 178 1.44 29.21 4.03
C GLY A 178 2.74 28.60 3.49
N LYS A 179 3.45 27.85 4.34
CA LYS A 179 4.68 27.17 3.98
C LYS A 179 4.40 25.72 3.62
N ASP A 180 5.21 25.20 2.71
CA ASP A 180 5.30 23.79 2.37
C ASP A 180 5.40 22.91 3.63
N VAL A 181 4.61 21.84 3.65
CA VAL A 181 4.49 20.84 4.73
C VAL A 181 4.92 19.44 4.29
N SER A 182 5.44 19.27 3.07
CA SER A 182 5.88 17.96 2.55
C SER A 182 6.96 17.28 3.41
N GLU A 183 7.72 18.04 4.20
CA GLU A 183 8.77 17.50 5.09
C GLU A 183 8.23 16.61 6.22
N PHE A 184 6.93 16.68 6.53
CA PHE A 184 6.32 15.85 7.57
C PHE A 184 5.96 14.46 7.07
N GLY A 185 5.73 14.30 5.77
CA GLY A 185 5.38 13.02 5.15
C GLY A 185 6.59 12.13 4.88
N GLN A 186 6.30 10.84 4.74
CA GLN A 186 7.23 9.84 4.22
C GLN A 186 6.47 8.82 3.38
N THR A 187 7.16 8.15 2.46
CA THR A 187 6.61 6.94 1.82
C THR A 187 6.61 5.82 2.85
N ILE A 188 5.44 5.29 3.18
CA ILE A 188 5.31 4.27 4.24
C ILE A 188 5.31 2.84 3.67
N ARG A 189 4.84 2.65 2.44
CA ARG A 189 4.88 1.37 1.75
C ARG A 189 6.27 1.10 1.16
N ALA A 190 6.74 -0.14 1.26
CA ALA A 190 7.86 -0.57 0.44
C ALA A 190 7.46 -0.66 -1.04
N THR A 191 8.29 -0.10 -1.90
CA THR A 191 8.10 -0.08 -3.35
C THR A 191 9.26 -0.83 -4.00
N PRO A 192 9.07 -2.10 -4.38
CA PRO A 192 10.03 -2.82 -5.20
C PRO A 192 10.06 -2.20 -6.60
N GLU A 193 11.26 -1.96 -7.11
CA GLU A 193 11.48 -1.44 -8.45
C GLU A 193 12.81 -1.96 -8.97
N PHE A 194 12.90 -2.18 -10.28
CA PHE A 194 14.16 -2.52 -10.92
C PHE A 194 14.32 -1.93 -12.32
N GLU A 195 15.58 -1.80 -12.74
CA GLU A 195 15.96 -1.50 -14.10
C GLU A 195 16.61 -2.70 -14.78
N LEU A 196 16.22 -2.96 -16.03
CA LEU A 196 16.81 -3.99 -16.89
C LEU A 196 17.73 -3.36 -17.96
N THR A 197 18.93 -3.91 -18.13
CA THR A 197 19.89 -3.47 -19.14
C THR A 197 20.50 -4.66 -19.91
N PRO A 198 20.47 -4.68 -21.26
CA PRO A 198 19.84 -3.72 -22.16
C PRO A 198 18.30 -3.84 -22.19
N LYS A 199 17.57 -2.72 -22.31
CA LYS A 199 16.09 -2.67 -22.28
C LYS A 199 15.37 -3.52 -23.33
N ASN A 200 16.05 -3.89 -24.42
CA ASN A 200 15.50 -4.72 -25.49
C ASN A 200 16.48 -5.87 -25.78
N PRO A 201 16.50 -6.92 -24.94
CA PRO A 201 17.40 -8.04 -25.13
C PRO A 201 16.99 -8.93 -26.32
N THR A 202 17.99 -9.58 -26.92
CA THR A 202 17.80 -10.68 -27.87
C THR A 202 18.10 -12.03 -27.21
N VAL A 203 17.69 -13.13 -27.83
CA VAL A 203 17.96 -14.48 -27.33
C VAL A 203 19.47 -14.71 -27.15
N GLY A 204 19.86 -15.22 -25.98
CA GLY A 204 21.25 -15.43 -25.60
C GLY A 204 21.97 -14.20 -25.06
N ASP A 205 21.36 -13.01 -25.06
CA ASP A 205 21.91 -11.86 -24.36
C ASP A 205 21.87 -12.07 -22.84
N THR A 206 22.94 -11.66 -22.15
CA THR A 206 22.91 -11.49 -20.69
C THR A 206 22.38 -10.10 -20.36
N VAL A 207 21.28 -10.04 -19.61
CA VAL A 207 20.75 -8.81 -19.01
C VAL A 207 21.27 -8.65 -17.58
N GLU A 208 21.52 -7.40 -17.19
CA GLU A 208 21.68 -7.00 -15.80
C GLU A 208 20.35 -6.45 -15.29
N LEU A 209 19.97 -6.88 -14.09
CA LEU A 209 18.79 -6.45 -13.36
C LEU A 209 19.24 -5.80 -12.06
N ASN A 210 18.84 -4.55 -11.87
CA ASN A 210 19.28 -3.74 -10.75
C ASN A 210 18.07 -3.20 -9.97
N ALA A 211 17.92 -3.65 -8.73
CA ALA A 211 16.83 -3.27 -7.84
C ALA A 211 17.19 -2.13 -6.86
N SER A 212 18.32 -1.44 -7.06
CA SER A 212 18.81 -0.41 -6.11
C SER A 212 17.91 0.84 -6.00
N SER A 213 16.91 1.00 -6.87
CA SER A 213 15.89 2.05 -6.73
C SER A 213 14.71 1.63 -5.84
N SER A 214 14.63 0.35 -5.44
CA SER A 214 13.64 -0.14 -4.49
C SER A 214 13.73 0.62 -3.16
N THR A 215 12.58 0.87 -2.54
CA THR A 215 12.49 1.50 -1.21
C THR A 215 11.77 0.57 -0.25
N GLY A 216 12.20 0.54 1.01
CA GLY A 216 11.57 -0.29 2.05
C GLY A 216 10.44 0.41 2.81
N GLY A 217 10.06 1.64 2.42
CA GLY A 217 9.08 2.43 3.14
C GLY A 217 9.59 2.77 4.55
N THR A 218 8.90 2.25 5.58
CA THR A 218 9.28 2.38 6.99
C THR A 218 10.26 1.32 7.50
N SER A 219 10.53 0.26 6.73
CA SER A 219 11.43 -0.82 7.14
C SER A 219 12.60 -0.97 6.16
N ASP A 220 13.76 -1.42 6.63
CA ASP A 220 14.92 -1.64 5.76
C ASP A 220 14.72 -2.90 4.89
N ILE A 221 15.12 -2.83 3.61
CA ILE A 221 15.18 -4.01 2.74
C ILE A 221 16.38 -4.87 3.16
N THR A 222 16.11 -6.12 3.53
CA THR A 222 17.15 -7.08 3.95
C THR A 222 17.52 -8.08 2.86
N ASN A 223 16.62 -8.34 1.89
CA ASN A 223 16.87 -9.27 0.80
C ASN A 223 16.08 -8.94 -0.47
N TYR A 224 16.60 -9.43 -1.61
CA TYR A 224 15.99 -9.33 -2.93
C TYR A 224 15.95 -10.72 -3.56
N LEU A 225 14.76 -11.20 -3.90
CA LEU A 225 14.52 -12.46 -4.60
C LEU A 225 13.97 -12.17 -6.00
N TRP A 226 14.47 -12.89 -6.99
CA TRP A 226 14.05 -12.76 -8.39
C TRP A 226 13.48 -14.07 -8.88
N GLU A 227 12.39 -14.01 -9.65
CA GLU A 227 11.83 -15.13 -10.40
C GLU A 227 11.63 -14.73 -11.87
N PHE A 228 12.05 -15.58 -12.81
CA PHE A 228 12.08 -15.25 -14.24
C PHE A 228 10.94 -15.89 -15.06
N GLY A 229 9.86 -16.34 -14.40
CA GLY A 229 8.70 -16.97 -15.04
C GLY A 229 8.93 -18.38 -15.62
N THR A 230 10.19 -18.77 -15.84
CA THR A 230 10.64 -20.11 -16.26
C THR A 230 10.81 -21.08 -15.07
N GLY A 231 10.72 -20.57 -13.84
CA GLY A 231 11.05 -21.27 -12.60
C GLY A 231 12.49 -21.05 -12.13
N ASP A 232 13.32 -20.33 -12.90
CA ASP A 232 14.63 -19.89 -12.45
C ASP A 232 14.49 -18.79 -11.38
N THR A 233 15.40 -18.82 -10.40
CA THR A 233 15.44 -17.83 -9.31
C THR A 233 16.84 -17.26 -9.11
N ALA A 234 16.94 -16.01 -8.67
CA ALA A 234 18.21 -15.40 -8.24
C ALA A 234 18.04 -14.60 -6.94
N VAL A 235 19.16 -14.32 -6.26
CA VAL A 235 19.18 -13.56 -5.01
C VAL A 235 20.24 -12.47 -5.08
N GLY A 236 19.88 -11.27 -4.65
CA GLY A 236 20.77 -10.10 -4.56
C GLY A 236 20.17 -8.85 -5.18
N GLU A 237 20.63 -7.68 -4.74
CA GLU A 237 20.16 -6.38 -5.24
C GLU A 237 20.42 -6.19 -6.75
N THR A 238 21.52 -6.76 -7.26
CA THR A 238 21.85 -6.79 -8.68
C THR A 238 22.17 -8.21 -9.11
N VAL A 239 21.49 -8.69 -10.14
CA VAL A 239 21.66 -10.03 -10.70
C VAL A 239 21.82 -9.97 -12.22
N THR A 240 22.33 -11.04 -12.80
CA THR A 240 22.37 -11.21 -14.26
C THR A 240 21.58 -12.43 -14.67
N TYR A 241 20.84 -12.33 -15.78
CA TYR A 241 20.05 -13.42 -16.33
C TYR A 241 20.21 -13.48 -17.85
N THR A 242 20.08 -14.66 -18.45
CA THR A 242 20.14 -14.84 -19.91
C THR A 242 18.87 -15.50 -20.39
N TYR A 243 18.22 -14.88 -21.38
CA TYR A 243 17.00 -15.43 -21.97
C TYR A 243 17.33 -16.46 -23.05
N GLU A 244 16.76 -17.67 -22.91
CA GLU A 244 16.94 -18.75 -23.88
C GLU A 244 15.88 -18.72 -25.00
N ASP A 245 14.71 -18.14 -24.72
CA ASP A 245 13.58 -18.09 -25.65
C ASP A 245 13.12 -16.65 -25.90
N ALA A 246 12.76 -16.35 -27.16
CA ALA A 246 12.13 -15.10 -27.54
C ALA A 246 10.67 -15.03 -27.06
N GLY A 247 10.12 -13.82 -26.97
CA GLY A 247 8.74 -13.57 -26.58
C GLY A 247 8.60 -12.66 -25.35
N GLU A 248 7.40 -12.62 -24.79
CA GLU A 248 7.14 -11.91 -23.54
C GLU A 248 7.55 -12.79 -22.36
N GLN A 249 8.52 -12.32 -21.59
CA GLN A 249 9.03 -12.96 -20.37
C GLN A 249 8.61 -12.14 -19.16
N LEU A 250 8.31 -12.81 -18.05
CA LEU A 250 7.99 -12.15 -16.77
C LEU A 250 9.21 -12.13 -15.87
N ILE A 251 9.41 -11.01 -15.17
CA ILE A 251 10.35 -10.93 -14.06
C ILE A 251 9.58 -10.47 -12.85
N THR A 252 9.62 -11.27 -11.79
CA THR A 252 9.10 -10.91 -10.47
C THR A 252 10.27 -10.60 -9.55
N LEU A 253 10.27 -9.40 -8.97
CA LEU A 253 11.14 -9.00 -7.88
C LEU A 253 10.35 -9.03 -6.58
N THR A 254 10.83 -9.78 -5.59
CA THR A 254 10.30 -9.79 -4.22
C THR A 254 11.35 -9.18 -3.30
N VAL A 255 11.01 -8.07 -2.63
CA VAL A 255 11.84 -7.50 -1.56
C VAL A 255 11.34 -8.00 -0.21
N ILE A 256 12.28 -8.37 0.65
CA ILE A 256 12.02 -8.83 2.02
C ILE A 256 12.53 -7.77 2.98
N LEU A 257 11.66 -7.30 3.87
CA LEU A 257 11.95 -6.24 4.82
C LEU A 257 12.42 -6.79 6.17
N GLU A 258 13.03 -5.94 7.01
CA GLU A 258 13.53 -6.33 8.34
C GLU A 258 12.41 -6.78 9.28
N ASN A 259 11.21 -6.20 9.13
CA ASN A 259 10.01 -6.60 9.86
C ASN A 259 9.42 -7.94 9.39
N GLY A 260 9.96 -8.55 8.33
CA GLY A 260 9.50 -9.81 7.75
C GLY A 260 8.41 -9.68 6.69
N SER A 261 7.91 -8.47 6.42
CA SER A 261 6.99 -8.20 5.32
C SER A 261 7.69 -8.42 3.96
N GLU A 262 6.91 -8.86 2.98
CA GLU A 262 7.36 -9.05 1.60
C GLU A 262 6.55 -8.14 0.66
N ARG A 263 7.20 -7.63 -0.39
CA ARG A 263 6.52 -6.89 -1.47
C ARG A 263 7.04 -7.33 -2.81
N GLU A 264 6.13 -7.49 -3.76
CA GLU A 264 6.43 -7.98 -5.10
C GLU A 264 6.17 -6.92 -6.16
N PHE A 265 7.01 -6.92 -7.19
CA PHE A 265 6.82 -6.15 -8.42
C PHE A 265 7.11 -7.06 -9.61
N THR A 266 6.16 -7.16 -10.54
CA THR A 266 6.30 -7.95 -11.77
C THR A 266 6.32 -7.04 -12.99
N ASP A 267 7.34 -7.19 -13.84
CA ASP A 267 7.42 -6.50 -15.13
C ASP A 267 7.46 -7.50 -16.31
N ARG A 268 7.03 -7.04 -17.49
CA ARG A 268 7.06 -7.79 -18.75
C ARG A 268 8.22 -7.32 -19.60
N VAL A 269 9.08 -8.24 -20.00
CA VAL A 269 10.21 -7.98 -20.90
C VAL A 269 9.94 -8.63 -22.25
N THR A 270 10.08 -7.87 -23.33
CA THR A 270 10.02 -8.42 -24.69
C THR A 270 11.42 -8.81 -25.14
N VAL A 271 11.66 -10.11 -25.29
CA VAL A 271 12.89 -10.68 -25.85
C VAL A 271 12.69 -10.94 -27.33
N THR A 272 13.62 -10.50 -28.17
CA THR A 272 13.55 -10.70 -29.62
C THR A 272 14.50 -11.81 -30.09
N GLU A 273 14.19 -12.43 -31.23
CA GLU A 273 15.10 -13.39 -31.84
C GLU A 273 16.42 -12.71 -32.23
N THR A 274 17.52 -13.44 -32.12
CA THR A 274 18.82 -12.96 -32.57
C THR A 274 18.85 -13.00 -34.08
N ASP A 275 19.03 -11.85 -34.73
CA ASP A 275 19.17 -11.79 -36.19
C ASP A 275 20.40 -12.61 -36.61
N ASP A 276 20.19 -13.82 -37.13
CA ASP A 276 21.25 -14.68 -37.63
C ASP A 276 21.82 -14.10 -38.93
N VAL A 277 22.82 -13.23 -38.81
CA VAL A 277 23.61 -12.76 -39.96
C VAL A 277 24.73 -13.76 -40.23
N SER A 278 24.39 -14.93 -40.77
CA SER A 278 25.30 -15.84 -41.47
C SER A 278 24.51 -16.76 -42.42
N ALA A 279 24.77 -16.92 -43.72
CA ALA A 279 25.87 -16.55 -44.58
C ALA A 279 25.32 -16.42 -46.03
N GLU A 280 25.64 -15.34 -46.75
CA GLU A 280 25.45 -15.32 -48.20
C GLU A 280 26.48 -16.27 -48.84
N ASP A 281 25.95 -17.31 -49.49
CA ASP A 281 26.53 -18.24 -50.46
C ASP A 281 27.98 -17.98 -50.93
N GLU A 282 28.95 -18.69 -50.34
CA GLU A 282 30.11 -19.16 -51.10
C GLU A 282 29.92 -20.66 -51.44
N LYS A 283 29.15 -20.94 -52.50
CA LYS A 283 29.33 -22.19 -53.25
C LYS A 283 30.25 -21.91 -54.44
N ASP A 284 31.53 -22.07 -54.14
CA ASP A 284 32.60 -22.29 -55.10
C ASP A 284 32.21 -23.45 -56.03
N ASN A 285 32.40 -23.22 -57.32
CA ASN A 285 31.93 -24.05 -58.41
C ASN A 285 33.15 -24.59 -59.14
N ASP A 286 33.59 -25.81 -58.83
CA ASP A 286 34.60 -26.49 -59.65
C ASP A 286 34.56 -28.04 -59.63
N GLU A 287 34.60 -28.58 -60.85
CA GLU A 287 34.88 -29.95 -61.38
C GLU A 287 34.00 -31.15 -60.97
N THR A 288 33.13 -31.74 -61.83
CA THR A 288 33.25 -32.55 -63.07
C THR A 288 33.64 -34.05 -62.93
N ASP A 289 32.80 -34.90 -63.57
CA ASP A 289 33.03 -36.26 -64.14
C ASP A 289 33.24 -37.46 -63.18
N THR A 290 32.70 -38.68 -63.34
CA THR A 290 31.97 -39.39 -64.42
C THR A 290 31.32 -40.70 -63.91
N ASP A 291 30.12 -40.99 -64.43
CA ASP A 291 29.63 -42.24 -65.08
C ASP A 291 29.27 -43.58 -64.37
N SER A 292 28.16 -44.16 -64.90
CA SER A 292 27.61 -45.55 -64.89
C SER A 292 26.81 -46.04 -63.66
N VAL A 293 25.45 -46.02 -63.60
CA VAL A 293 24.39 -46.90 -64.22
C VAL A 293 24.66 -48.41 -63.97
N VAL A 294 23.78 -49.33 -63.47
CA VAL A 294 22.40 -49.75 -63.87
C VAL A 294 21.76 -50.78 -62.85
N ASN A 295 20.43 -50.66 -62.60
CA ASN A 295 19.33 -51.65 -62.32
C ASN A 295 19.30 -52.58 -61.07
N HIS A 296 18.22 -52.65 -60.26
CA HIS A 296 16.82 -53.21 -60.42
C HIS A 296 16.73 -54.45 -59.49
N THR A 297 15.78 -54.67 -58.57
CA THR A 297 14.32 -54.94 -58.66
C THR A 297 13.75 -55.14 -57.23
N GLU A 298 12.47 -54.76 -57.01
CA GLU A 298 11.33 -55.48 -56.34
C GLU A 298 11.56 -56.21 -54.98
N ASP A 299 10.66 -56.34 -53.99
CA ASP A 299 9.23 -56.06 -53.74
C ASP A 299 8.94 -56.36 -52.24
N ASP A 300 7.78 -55.90 -51.72
CA ASP A 300 6.96 -56.48 -50.63
C ASP A 300 7.51 -56.66 -49.20
N GLU A 301 6.74 -56.65 -48.11
CA GLU A 301 5.45 -56.09 -47.68
C GLU A 301 5.35 -56.41 -46.16
N THR A 302 4.57 -55.63 -45.40
CA THR A 302 3.87 -55.98 -44.13
C THR A 302 4.63 -56.18 -42.80
N GLY A 303 3.99 -55.73 -41.71
CA GLY A 303 4.16 -56.31 -40.37
C GLY A 303 4.03 -55.34 -39.20
N ILE A 304 2.80 -55.04 -38.79
CA ILE A 304 2.45 -54.43 -37.49
C ILE A 304 2.54 -55.51 -36.41
N GLU A 305 3.13 -55.24 -35.25
CA GLU A 305 2.68 -55.78 -33.95
C GLU A 305 3.00 -54.79 -32.82
N GLY A 306 2.04 -54.64 -31.91
CA GLY A 306 2.16 -53.93 -30.64
C GLY A 306 2.08 -54.87 -29.45
N GLU A 307 1.83 -54.26 -28.29
CA GLU A 307 1.66 -54.81 -26.94
C GLU A 307 2.95 -55.08 -26.15
N ILE A 308 3.07 -54.47 -24.96
CA ILE A 308 3.07 -55.18 -23.65
C ILE A 308 2.54 -54.21 -22.57
N ASP A 309 1.43 -54.59 -21.93
CA ASP A 309 0.97 -54.18 -20.58
C ASP A 309 1.86 -54.80 -19.49
N VAL A 310 2.13 -54.11 -18.37
CA VAL A 310 1.93 -54.72 -17.03
C VAL A 310 1.67 -53.67 -15.93
N ASP A 311 0.55 -53.90 -15.26
CA ASP A 311 0.01 -53.50 -13.96
C ASP A 311 0.97 -53.63 -12.74
N SER A 312 0.79 -52.76 -11.73
CA SER A 312 0.69 -53.20 -10.33
C SER A 312 0.19 -52.09 -9.39
N GLU A 313 -0.99 -52.32 -8.81
CA GLU A 313 -1.61 -51.62 -7.69
C GLU A 313 -0.91 -51.77 -6.32
N ALA A 314 -1.17 -50.82 -5.42
CA ALA A 314 -1.56 -50.97 -4.00
C ALA A 314 -1.35 -49.59 -3.30
N ASP A 315 -2.37 -48.77 -3.01
CA ASP A 315 -3.41 -48.89 -1.97
C ASP A 315 -2.86 -49.11 -0.54
N ASN A 316 -3.02 -48.13 0.35
CA ASN A 316 -4.07 -48.15 1.38
C ASN A 316 -3.91 -47.04 2.46
N THR A 317 -4.94 -46.17 2.54
CA THR A 317 -5.60 -45.57 3.72
C THR A 317 -4.83 -44.90 4.86
N THR A 318 -5.35 -43.74 5.33
CA THR A 318 -6.33 -43.68 6.46
C THR A 318 -6.91 -42.27 6.63
N GLY A 319 -8.21 -42.19 6.94
CA GLY A 319 -8.96 -40.97 7.18
C GLY A 319 -9.19 -40.66 8.66
N ASP A 320 -9.55 -39.40 8.88
CA ASP A 320 -10.60 -38.83 9.74
C ASP A 320 -10.93 -39.50 11.09
N GLU A 321 -10.84 -38.74 12.19
CA GLU A 321 -12.03 -38.35 12.97
C GLU A 321 -11.73 -37.33 14.09
N THR A 322 -12.80 -36.60 14.41
CA THR A 322 -13.07 -35.50 15.33
C THR A 322 -12.74 -35.68 16.83
N GLY A 323 -12.61 -34.56 17.56
CA GLY A 323 -12.80 -34.51 19.02
C GLY A 323 -12.41 -33.18 19.68
N MET A 324 -13.41 -32.42 20.13
CA MET A 324 -13.32 -31.25 21.04
C MET A 324 -12.70 -31.62 22.40
N ASP A 325 -12.08 -30.66 23.08
CA ASP A 325 -12.31 -30.37 24.51
C ASP A 325 -11.81 -28.96 24.87
N ASP A 326 -12.64 -28.31 25.67
CA ASP A 326 -12.67 -26.95 26.21
C ASP A 326 -11.99 -26.92 27.58
N GLU A 327 -11.22 -25.87 27.92
CA GLU A 327 -11.08 -25.42 29.31
C GLU A 327 -10.89 -23.89 29.39
N THR A 328 -11.99 -23.27 29.78
CA THR A 328 -12.16 -21.93 30.34
C THR A 328 -11.28 -21.67 31.57
N ASN A 329 -10.82 -20.43 31.74
CA ASN A 329 -10.65 -19.86 33.07
C ASN A 329 -11.08 -18.39 33.07
N ASP A 330 -12.28 -18.17 33.60
CA ASP A 330 -12.94 -16.90 33.88
C ASP A 330 -12.74 -16.57 35.37
N VAL A 331 -12.28 -15.35 35.68
CA VAL A 331 -12.64 -14.67 36.93
C VAL A 331 -12.84 -13.18 36.63
N SER A 332 -14.09 -12.79 36.83
CA SER A 332 -14.70 -11.47 36.77
C SER A 332 -14.14 -10.44 37.76
N ASP A 333 -14.30 -9.15 37.47
CA ASP A 333 -15.33 -8.35 38.15
C ASP A 333 -15.61 -7.00 37.46
N ASP A 334 -16.91 -6.72 37.46
CA ASP A 334 -17.73 -5.65 36.90
C ASP A 334 -17.61 -4.31 37.66
N ASP A 335 -17.54 -3.18 36.93
CA ASP A 335 -18.44 -2.04 37.20
C ASP A 335 -18.68 -1.13 35.98
N GLY A 336 -19.91 -1.16 35.49
CA GLY A 336 -20.40 -0.25 34.45
C GLY A 336 -20.55 1.21 34.89
N SER A 337 -20.01 2.12 34.07
CA SER A 337 -20.56 3.43 33.64
C SER A 337 -19.41 4.38 33.28
N PRO A 338 -19.41 5.06 32.11
CA PRO A 338 -18.31 5.91 31.69
C PRO A 338 -18.36 7.25 32.44
N GLY A 339 -17.72 7.28 33.61
CA GLY A 339 -17.48 8.51 34.36
C GLY A 339 -16.18 9.15 33.91
N PHE A 340 -16.25 10.23 33.14
CA PHE A 340 -15.10 11.08 32.82
C PHE A 340 -14.40 11.55 34.12
N GLY A 341 -13.29 10.89 34.43
CA GLY A 341 -12.46 11.12 35.61
C GLY A 341 -11.45 12.23 35.37
N VAL A 342 -11.52 13.24 36.23
CA VAL A 342 -10.83 14.53 36.16
C VAL A 342 -9.35 14.40 36.54
N VAL A 343 -8.48 13.83 35.68
CA VAL A 343 -7.01 14.11 35.64
C VAL A 343 -6.45 13.68 34.26
N GLY A 344 -6.65 14.47 33.20
CA GLY A 344 -6.17 14.11 31.85
C GLY A 344 -6.44 15.16 30.76
N ALA A 345 -6.31 16.45 31.10
CA ALA A 345 -6.82 17.58 30.31
C ALA A 345 -6.06 17.89 28.99
N LEU A 346 -5.29 16.95 28.44
CA LEU A 346 -4.67 17.08 27.10
C LEU A 346 -4.91 15.87 26.19
N ALA A 347 -5.53 14.78 26.66
CA ALA A 347 -5.72 13.56 25.87
C ALA A 347 -7.20 13.16 25.66
N GLY A 348 -8.17 13.92 26.18
CA GLY A 348 -9.58 13.50 26.22
C GLY A 348 -10.61 14.40 25.52
N LEU A 349 -10.19 15.48 24.88
CA LEU A 349 -11.07 16.32 24.06
C LEU A 349 -10.26 16.70 22.82
N GLY A 350 -10.80 16.46 21.62
CA GLY A 350 -10.30 17.03 20.38
C GLY A 350 -10.11 18.53 20.58
N GLY A 351 -8.86 18.92 20.81
CA GLY A 351 -8.49 20.27 21.15
C GLY A 351 -8.39 21.05 19.86
N VAL A 352 -9.37 21.93 19.61
CA VAL A 352 -9.18 23.04 18.66
C VAL A 352 -8.04 23.89 19.22
N GLY A 353 -6.82 23.64 18.75
CA GLY A 353 -5.65 24.45 19.08
C GLY A 353 -5.69 25.71 18.22
N TYR A 354 -5.90 26.88 18.80
CA TYR A 354 -5.83 28.16 18.09
C TYR A 354 -4.55 28.90 18.47
N LEU A 355 -3.61 29.06 17.53
CA LEU A 355 -2.41 29.87 17.71
C LEU A 355 -2.55 31.26 17.06
N LEU A 356 -2.19 32.28 17.83
CA LEU A 356 -2.26 33.70 17.49
C LEU A 356 -1.24 34.08 16.42
N LYS A 357 -1.70 34.64 15.28
CA LYS A 357 -0.84 35.36 14.33
C LYS A 357 -0.48 36.73 14.92
N HIS A 358 0.70 36.87 15.51
CA HIS A 358 1.20 38.16 16.00
C HIS A 358 1.82 38.95 14.83
N GLY A 359 1.26 40.13 14.53
CA GLY A 359 1.88 41.10 13.63
C GLY A 359 3.18 41.63 14.23
N LEU A 360 4.30 41.18 13.67
CA LEU A 360 5.66 41.70 13.92
C LEU A 360 6.38 41.92 12.57
N LEU A 361 5.74 42.70 11.70
CA LEU A 361 6.36 43.35 10.56
C LEU A 361 5.70 44.72 10.42
N ASP A 362 6.00 45.63 11.35
CA ASP A 362 6.03 47.08 11.13
C ASP A 362 6.24 47.77 12.49
N ASN A 363 7.51 48.08 12.79
CA ASN A 363 7.92 49.26 13.55
C ASN A 363 9.45 49.34 13.54
N THR A 364 9.99 49.81 12.43
CA THR A 364 11.26 50.55 12.40
C THR A 364 10.94 51.98 12.01
N GLU A 365 10.77 52.85 13.01
CA GLU A 365 11.20 54.26 13.02
C GLU A 365 11.59 54.68 14.43
#